data_AF-A0A0M9YUC1-F1
#
_entry.id   AF-A0A0M9YUC1-F1
#
_cell.length_a   1.000
_cell.length_b   1.000
_cell.length_c   1.000
_cell.angle_alpha   90.00
_cell.angle_beta   90.00
_cell.angle_gamma   90.00
#
_symmetry.space_group_name_H-M   'P 1'
#
loop_
_entity.id
_entity.type
_entity.pdbx_description
1 polymer ?
#
loop_
_entity_poly.entity_id
_entity_poly.type
_entity_poly.pdbx_seq_one_letter_code
_entity_poly.pdbx_strand_id
1 'polypeptide(L)'
;MAEGDGVANQGIRVRLDGTASESDVGALRKWLEREKPLDELVRAGRLQIHEQRKADEPGAPMGVGMDIVVAVVGAGAATVFKELLTQVKQSVEAWRANRREVEDGDPPEGRVDTVDLDDR
;
A
#
# COMPACT_ATOMS: atom_id res chain seq x y z
N MET A 1 -33.48 15.41 -4.11
CA MET A 1 -32.87 14.63 -3.00
C MET A 1 -31.48 14.30 -3.47
N ALA A 2 -30.45 14.76 -2.74
CA ALA A 2 -29.07 14.76 -3.22
C ALA A 2 -28.54 13.33 -3.33
N GLU A 3 -28.24 12.90 -4.56
CA GLU A 3 -27.30 11.83 -4.83
C GLU A 3 -25.96 12.33 -4.27
N GLY A 4 -25.65 11.93 -3.05
CA GLY A 4 -24.36 12.21 -2.42
C GLY A 4 -23.27 11.55 -3.25
N ASP A 5 -22.47 12.40 -3.89
CA ASP A 5 -21.10 12.21 -4.34
C ASP A 5 -20.49 10.88 -3.87
N GLY A 6 -20.60 9.86 -4.72
CA GLY A 6 -19.98 8.55 -4.52
C GLY A 6 -18.48 8.66 -4.71
N VAL A 7 -17.78 9.23 -3.72
CA VAL A 7 -16.34 9.05 -3.59
C VAL A 7 -16.15 7.59 -3.16
N ALA A 8 -16.04 6.67 -4.12
CA ALA A 8 -15.54 5.34 -3.83
C ALA A 8 -14.14 5.53 -3.23
N ASN A 9 -14.03 5.33 -1.92
CA ASN A 9 -12.81 5.55 -1.16
C ASN A 9 -11.91 4.33 -1.42
N GLN A 10 -11.39 4.23 -2.63
CA GLN A 10 -10.60 3.09 -3.08
C GLN A 10 -9.17 3.21 -2.54
N GLY A 11 -8.68 2.12 -1.97
CA GLY A 11 -7.32 1.97 -1.48
C GLY A 11 -6.57 0.88 -2.19
N ILE A 12 -5.25 0.91 -2.08
CA ILE A 12 -4.34 -0.15 -2.50
C ILE A 12 -3.74 -0.72 -1.23
N ARG A 13 -3.88 -2.03 -1.02
CA ARG A 13 -3.26 -2.76 0.08
C ARG A 13 -2.05 -3.52 -0.43
N VAL A 14 -0.91 -3.26 0.20
CA VAL A 14 0.31 -4.01 0.00
C VAL A 14 0.50 -4.94 1.18
N ARG A 15 0.49 -6.24 0.91
CA ARG A 15 0.71 -7.29 1.88
C ARG A 15 2.08 -7.89 1.65
N LEU A 16 2.92 -7.87 2.69
CA LEU A 16 4.13 -8.67 2.72
C LEU A 16 3.80 -10.05 3.31
N ASP A 17 4.46 -11.10 2.83
CA ASP A 17 4.26 -12.45 3.36
C ASP A 17 4.83 -12.62 4.78
N GLY A 18 4.60 -13.78 5.39
CA GLY A 18 4.97 -14.06 6.78
C GLY A 18 6.48 -14.07 7.08
N THR A 19 7.34 -13.96 6.08
CA THR A 19 8.79 -13.75 6.25
C THR A 19 9.16 -12.29 6.52
N ALA A 20 8.23 -11.35 6.31
CA ALA A 20 8.47 -9.93 6.53
C ALA A 20 8.45 -9.55 8.01
N SER A 21 9.43 -8.76 8.41
CA SER A 21 9.56 -8.15 9.72
C SER A 21 8.91 -6.77 9.77
N GLU A 22 8.63 -6.26 10.97
CA GLU A 22 8.09 -4.89 11.15
C GLU A 22 9.03 -3.81 10.54
N SER A 23 10.35 -4.05 10.59
CA SER A 23 11.34 -3.18 9.95
C SER A 23 11.17 -3.12 8.43
N ASP A 24 10.72 -4.21 7.81
CA ASP A 24 10.56 -4.34 6.35
C ASP A 24 9.37 -3.53 5.87
N VAL A 25 8.30 -3.58 6.65
CA VAL A 25 7.10 -2.79 6.45
C VAL A 25 7.43 -1.30 6.56
N GLY A 26 8.14 -0.90 7.61
CA GLY A 26 8.58 0.49 7.78
C GLY A 26 9.53 0.96 6.68
N ALA A 27 10.40 0.07 6.18
CA ALA A 27 11.29 0.37 5.06
C ALA A 27 10.52 0.54 3.74
N LEU A 28 9.58 -0.36 3.44
CA LEU A 28 8.74 -0.28 2.25
C LEU A 28 7.83 0.96 2.30
N ARG A 29 7.25 1.28 3.46
CA ARG A 29 6.47 2.52 3.63
C ARG A 29 7.31 3.74 3.26
N LYS A 30 8.50 3.86 3.85
CA LYS A 30 9.42 4.98 3.57
C LYS A 30 9.87 5.01 2.11
N TRP A 31 9.99 3.85 1.47
CA TRP A 31 10.27 3.76 0.05
C TRP A 31 9.14 4.37 -0.77
N LEU A 32 7.90 3.95 -0.52
CA LEU A 32 6.71 4.47 -1.21
C LEU A 32 6.51 5.97 -0.98
N GLU A 33 6.71 6.46 0.25
CA GLU A 33 6.63 7.89 0.58
C GLU A 33 7.71 8.73 -0.14
N ARG A 34 8.83 8.13 -0.54
CA ARG A 34 9.95 8.81 -1.21
C ARG A 34 9.90 8.71 -2.72
N GLU A 35 9.08 7.84 -3.27
CA GLU A 35 9.01 7.67 -4.72
C GLU A 35 8.35 8.91 -5.32
N LYS A 36 9.08 9.63 -6.19
CA LYS A 36 8.65 10.91 -6.78
C LYS A 36 7.16 10.98 -7.14
N PRO A 37 6.61 10.02 -7.91
CA PRO A 37 5.22 10.13 -8.34
C PRO A 37 4.21 9.90 -7.21
N LEU A 38 4.58 9.14 -6.17
CA LEU A 38 3.77 8.96 -4.96
C LEU A 38 3.93 10.16 -4.01
N ASP A 39 5.15 10.66 -3.82
CA ASP A 39 5.49 11.85 -3.02
C ASP A 39 4.71 13.08 -3.49
N GLU A 40 4.58 13.30 -4.80
CA GLU A 40 3.78 14.39 -5.36
C GLU A 40 2.30 14.29 -4.96
N LEU A 41 1.73 13.08 -4.99
CA LEU A 41 0.34 12.84 -4.60
C LEU A 41 0.12 12.97 -3.09
N VAL A 42 1.08 12.52 -2.29
CA VAL A 42 1.06 12.71 -0.82
C VAL A 42 1.11 14.20 -0.48
N ARG A 43 2.04 14.94 -1.08
CA ARG A 43 2.19 16.40 -0.87
C ARG A 43 0.98 17.18 -1.34
N ALA A 44 0.35 16.74 -2.43
CA ALA A 44 -0.90 17.32 -2.93
C ALA A 44 -2.11 16.99 -2.03
N GLY A 45 -1.94 16.16 -0.99
CA GLY A 45 -3.03 15.73 -0.12
C GLY A 45 -4.05 14.84 -0.85
N ARG A 46 -3.63 14.17 -1.92
CA ARG A 46 -4.46 13.28 -2.76
C ARG A 46 -4.24 11.81 -2.44
N LEU A 47 -3.25 11.50 -1.61
CA LEU A 47 -2.85 10.15 -1.26
C LEU A 47 -2.37 10.11 0.19
N GLN A 48 -2.80 9.09 0.92
CA GLN A 48 -2.36 8.83 2.29
C GLN A 48 -1.82 7.42 2.40
N ILE A 49 -0.62 7.27 2.96
CA ILE A 49 0.03 5.97 3.17
C ILE A 49 0.05 5.69 4.67
N HIS A 50 -0.53 4.56 5.07
CA HIS A 50 -0.64 4.15 6.46
C HIS A 50 -0.26 2.69 6.65
N GLU A 51 0.42 2.39 7.75
CA GLU A 51 0.61 1.02 8.21
C GLU A 51 -0.66 0.54 8.92
N GLN A 52 -1.16 -0.61 8.53
CA GLN A 52 -2.30 -1.27 9.14
C GLN A 52 -1.86 -2.63 9.66
N ARG A 53 -2.04 -2.85 10.96
CA ARG A 53 -1.94 -4.22 11.50
C ARG A 53 -3.09 -5.03 10.93
N LYS A 54 -2.81 -6.25 10.48
CA LYS A 54 -3.85 -7.21 10.10
C LYS A 54 -4.80 -7.34 11.29
N ALA A 55 -6.03 -6.88 11.13
CA ALA A 55 -7.08 -7.20 12.10
C ALA A 55 -7.20 -8.73 12.09
N ASP A 56 -7.20 -9.33 13.28
CA ASP A 56 -7.34 -10.76 13.55
C ASP A 56 -8.48 -11.38 12.70
N GLU A 57 -8.15 -11.84 11.50
CA GLU A 57 -9.02 -12.75 10.76
C GLU A 57 -8.84 -14.13 11.41
N PRO A 58 -9.90 -14.73 11.98
CA PRO A 58 -9.81 -16.03 12.63
C PRO A 58 -9.36 -17.08 11.61
N GLY A 59 -8.14 -17.60 11.77
CA GLY A 59 -7.51 -18.56 10.85
C GLY A 59 -6.26 -18.04 10.13
N ALA A 60 -5.86 -16.79 10.35
CA ALA A 60 -4.58 -16.28 9.86
C ALA A 60 -3.40 -17.05 10.51
N PRO A 61 -2.39 -17.51 9.73
CA PRO A 61 -1.19 -18.09 10.29
C PRO A 61 -0.56 -17.10 11.28
N MET A 62 -0.09 -17.58 12.43
CA MET A 62 0.52 -16.79 13.52
C MET A 62 1.83 -16.11 13.07
N GLY A 63 1.73 -15.14 12.18
CA GLY A 63 2.76 -14.17 11.82
C GLY A 63 2.16 -12.79 12.00
N VAL A 64 2.97 -11.85 12.48
CA VAL A 64 2.61 -10.43 12.62
C VAL A 64 2.35 -9.88 11.22
N GLY A 65 1.15 -10.11 10.70
CA GLY A 65 0.73 -9.63 9.40
C GLY A 65 0.59 -8.12 9.51
N MET A 66 1.56 -7.40 8.96
CA MET A 66 1.52 -5.96 8.80
C MET A 66 1.25 -5.67 7.32
N ASP A 67 0.28 -4.82 7.05
CA ASP A 67 -0.06 -4.39 5.70
C ASP A 67 0.20 -2.88 5.58
N ILE A 68 0.52 -2.43 4.36
CA ILE A 68 0.56 -1.01 4.03
C ILE A 68 -0.68 -0.69 3.22
N VAL A 69 -1.46 0.28 3.67
CA VAL A 69 -2.63 0.78 2.97
C VAL A 69 -2.31 2.14 2.38
N VAL A 70 -2.44 2.23 1.06
CA VAL A 70 -2.35 3.46 0.29
C VAL A 70 -3.77 3.88 -0.06
N ALA A 71 -4.30 4.85 0.67
CA ALA A 71 -5.64 5.41 0.46
C ALA A 71 -5.56 6.57 -0.54
N VAL A 72 -6.41 6.57 -1.56
CA VAL A 72 -6.57 7.72 -2.44
C VAL A 72 -7.65 8.63 -1.88
N VAL A 73 -7.34 9.91 -1.71
CA VAL A 73 -8.25 10.89 -1.10
C VAL A 73 -8.54 12.02 -2.10
N GLY A 74 -9.80 12.44 -2.17
CA GLY A 74 -10.24 13.60 -2.96
C GLY A 74 -10.92 13.29 -4.29
N ALA A 75 -11.53 14.33 -4.88
CA ALA A 75 -12.31 14.23 -6.11
C ALA A 75 -11.45 13.78 -7.30
N GLY A 76 -11.95 12.83 -8.10
CA GLY A 76 -11.25 12.27 -9.26
C GLY A 76 -10.26 11.12 -8.94
N ALA A 77 -10.28 10.60 -7.72
CA ALA A 77 -9.48 9.46 -7.27
C ALA A 77 -9.60 8.22 -8.18
N ALA A 78 -10.82 7.90 -8.62
CA ALA A 78 -11.09 6.70 -9.44
C ALA A 78 -10.38 6.72 -10.80
N THR A 79 -10.22 7.90 -11.41
CA THR A 79 -9.56 8.03 -12.74
C THR A 79 -8.07 7.73 -12.66
N VAL A 80 -7.40 8.17 -11.59
CA VAL A 80 -5.96 8.00 -11.38
C VAL A 80 -5.61 6.68 -10.67
N PHE A 81 -6.61 5.96 -10.15
CA PHE A 81 -6.42 4.77 -9.33
C PHE A 81 -5.69 3.63 -10.06
N LYS A 82 -5.98 3.39 -11.35
CA LYS A 82 -5.33 2.32 -12.12
C LYS A 82 -3.86 2.60 -12.39
N GLU A 83 -3.54 3.86 -12.68
CA GLU A 83 -2.16 4.30 -12.86
C GLU A 83 -1.40 4.19 -11.54
N LEU A 84 -2.03 4.63 -10.44
CA LEU A 84 -1.48 4.50 -9.11
C LEU A 84 -1.25 3.03 -8.71
N LEU A 85 -2.19 2.13 -8.97
CA LEU A 85 -2.04 0.70 -8.70
C LEU A 85 -0.85 0.11 -9.45
N THR A 86 -0.68 0.50 -10.72
CA THR A 86 0.45 0.06 -11.54
C THR A 86 1.76 0.58 -10.97
N GLN A 87 1.77 1.84 -10.55
CA GLN A 87 2.92 2.48 -9.94
C GLN A 87 3.30 1.82 -8.62
N VAL A 88 2.37 1.63 -7.69
CA VAL A 88 2.63 0.94 -6.41
C VAL A 88 3.18 -0.47 -6.63
N LYS A 89 2.69 -1.21 -7.64
CA LYS A 89 3.26 -2.52 -8.01
C LYS A 89 4.73 -2.40 -8.43
N GLN A 90 5.04 -1.49 -9.35
CA GLN A 90 6.41 -1.24 -9.79
C GLN A 90 7.32 -0.78 -8.65
N SER A 91 6.81 0.07 -7.76
CA SER A 91 7.51 0.55 -6.57
C SER A 91 7.89 -0.59 -5.62
N VAL A 92 6.93 -1.49 -5.35
CA VAL A 92 7.15 -2.66 -4.50
C VAL A 92 8.17 -3.62 -5.13
N GLU A 93 8.08 -3.86 -6.45
CA GLU A 93 9.05 -4.66 -7.18
C GLU A 93 10.45 -4.04 -7.15
N ALA A 94 10.55 -2.72 -7.33
CA ALA A 94 11.83 -1.99 -7.27
C ALA A 94 12.45 -2.03 -5.86
N TRP A 95 11.65 -1.86 -4.82
CA TRP A 95 12.09 -2.03 -3.43
C TRP A 95 12.60 -3.45 -3.18
N ARG A 96 11.86 -4.46 -3.65
CA ARG A 96 12.22 -5.89 -3.51
C ARG A 96 13.54 -6.19 -4.22
N ALA A 97 13.72 -5.69 -5.45
CA ALA A 97 14.96 -5.84 -6.20
C ALA A 97 16.14 -5.18 -5.48
N ASN A 98 15.98 -3.92 -5.03
CA ASN A 98 17.01 -3.21 -4.28
C ASN A 98 17.37 -3.94 -2.98
N ARG A 99 16.38 -4.49 -2.27
CA ARG A 99 16.62 -5.24 -1.04
C ARG A 99 17.43 -6.51 -1.29
N ARG A 100 17.12 -7.25 -2.36
CA ARG A 100 17.88 -8.44 -2.76
C ARG A 100 19.36 -8.12 -3.04
N GLU A 101 19.66 -6.90 -3.48
CA GLU A 101 21.04 -6.46 -3.71
C GLU A 101 21.75 -5.96 -2.44
N VAL A 102 21.00 -5.48 -1.44
CA VAL A 102 21.55 -4.84 -0.24
C VAL A 102 21.63 -5.80 0.96
N GLU A 103 20.68 -6.71 1.13
CA GLU A 103 20.65 -7.70 2.19
C GLU A 103 20.79 -9.12 1.64
N ASP A 104 21.65 -9.92 2.25
CA ASP A 104 21.79 -11.35 1.96
C ASP A 104 20.55 -12.10 2.46
N GLY A 105 19.57 -12.29 1.57
CA GLY A 105 18.31 -12.97 1.85
C GLY A 105 17.30 -12.84 0.71
N ASP A 106 16.31 -13.75 0.66
CA ASP A 106 15.18 -13.57 -0.26
C ASP A 106 14.25 -12.50 0.32
N PRO A 107 14.00 -11.40 -0.41
CA PRO A 107 13.12 -10.35 0.08
C PRO A 107 11.66 -10.85 0.07
N PRO A 108 10.86 -10.49 1.09
CA PRO A 108 9.49 -10.96 1.19
C PRO A 108 8.68 -10.66 -0.07
N GLU A 109 7.79 -11.57 -0.43
CA GLU A 109 6.82 -11.39 -1.50
C GLU A 109 5.84 -10.27 -1.13
N GLY A 110 5.85 -9.22 -1.95
CA GLY A 110 4.88 -8.13 -1.86
C GLY A 110 3.69 -8.37 -2.79
N ARG A 111 2.53 -8.67 -2.21
CA ARG A 111 1.27 -8.76 -2.94
C ARG A 111 0.54 -7.43 -2.88
N VAL A 112 0.12 -6.93 -4.04
CA VAL A 112 -0.62 -5.66 -4.15
C VAL A 112 -2.06 -5.95 -4.60
N ASP A 113 -3.01 -5.72 -3.70
CA ASP A 113 -4.44 -5.90 -3.92
C ASP A 113 -5.18 -4.56 -3.81
N THR A 114 -6.32 -4.43 -4.48
CA THR A 114 -7.22 -3.27 -4.32
C THR A 114 -8.16 -3.51 -3.17
N VAL A 115 -8.39 -2.50 -2.32
CA VAL A 115 -9.32 -2.56 -1.18
C VAL A 115 -10.33 -1.43 -1.26
N ASP A 116 -11.56 -1.71 -0.85
CA ASP A 116 -12.58 -0.69 -0.65
C ASP A 116 -12.49 -0.19 0.80
N LEU A 117 -12.33 1.12 1.01
CA LEU A 117 -12.17 1.73 2.34
C LEU A 117 -13.49 2.24 2.92
N ASP A 118 -14.61 2.13 2.19
CA ASP A 118 -15.94 2.57 2.64
C ASP A 118 -16.66 1.51 3.48
N ASP A 119 -16.20 0.26 3.48
CA ASP A 119 -16.80 -0.86 4.22
C ASP A 119 -16.41 -0.91 5.72
N ARG A 120 -16.06 0.23 6.34
CA ARG A 120 -15.60 0.30 7.75
C ARG A 120 -16.46 1.16 8.67
#